data_AF-A0A9X0J7G9-F1
#
_entry.id   AF-A0A9X0J7G9-F1
#
_cell.length_a   1.000
_cell.length_b   1.000
_cell.length_c   1.000
_cell.angle_alpha   90.00
_cell.angle_beta   90.00
_cell.angle_gamma   90.00
#
_symmetry.space_group_name_H-M   'P 1'
#
loop_
_entity.id
_entity.type
_entity.pdbx_description
1 polymer ?
#
loop_
_entity_poly.entity_id
_entity_poly.type
_entity_poly.pdbx_seq_one_letter_code
_entity_poly.pdbx_strand_id
1 'polypeptide(L)'
;MKKFKIGVISLLTVLVIAIIGVLTVHTSTTDRLNPLVSETVSYAKVPKNTQNYKQVTIINPKDGKTRAYKIKQVGGYDPNQEYIKIHHKGQYVKSISYITKNQFYNQQ
;
A
#
# COMPACT_ATOMS: atom_id res chain seq x y z
N MET A 1 5.15 40.33 -23.22
CA MET A 1 5.43 38.90 -23.51
C MET A 1 6.42 38.22 -22.56
N LYS A 2 7.53 38.86 -22.14
CA LYS A 2 8.56 38.22 -21.28
C LYS A 2 8.04 37.75 -19.91
N LYS A 3 7.24 38.57 -19.22
CA LYS A 3 6.60 38.23 -17.93
C LYS A 3 5.60 37.07 -18.04
N PHE A 4 4.85 37.00 -19.15
CA PHE A 4 3.94 35.89 -19.45
C PHE A 4 4.69 34.56 -19.66
N LYS A 5 5.79 34.58 -20.44
CA LYS A 5 6.66 33.40 -20.62
C LYS A 5 7.24 32.89 -19.30
N ILE A 6 7.68 33.79 -18.43
CA ILE A 6 8.19 33.45 -17.08
C ILE A 6 7.08 32.81 -16.23
N GLY A 7 5.86 33.35 -16.27
CA GLY A 7 4.71 32.78 -15.56
C GLY A 7 4.39 31.35 -16.00
N VAL A 8 4.40 31.07 -17.31
CA VAL A 8 4.18 29.72 -17.86
C VAL A 8 5.28 28.75 -17.42
N ILE A 9 6.55 29.16 -17.49
CA ILE A 9 7.68 28.32 -17.04
C ILE A 9 7.55 28.01 -15.55
N SER A 10 7.24 29.00 -14.71
CA SER A 10 7.05 28.81 -13.28
C SER A 10 5.94 27.80 -12.98
N LEU A 11 4.81 27.87 -13.68
CA LEU A 11 3.69 26.93 -13.51
C LEU A 11 4.08 25.50 -13.89
N LEU A 12 4.78 25.33 -15.02
CA LEU A 12 5.28 24.02 -15.45
C LEU A 12 6.26 23.42 -14.45
N THR A 13 7.16 24.22 -13.88
CA THR A 13 8.10 23.74 -12.86
C THR A 13 7.38 23.23 -11.62
N VAL A 14 6.38 23.96 -11.13
CA VAL A 14 5.56 23.52 -9.97
C VAL A 14 4.83 22.22 -10.30
N LEU A 15 4.29 22.08 -11.51
CA LEU A 15 3.61 20.87 -11.95
C LEU A 15 4.57 19.66 -11.98
N VAL A 16 5.78 19.83 -12.52
CA VAL A 16 6.80 18.78 -12.55
C VAL A 16 7.20 18.35 -11.14
N ILE A 17 7.41 19.30 -10.23
CA ILE A 17 7.72 19.00 -8.82
C ILE A 17 6.59 18.21 -8.16
N ALA A 18 5.33 18.60 -8.40
CA ALA A 18 4.18 17.87 -7.88
C ALA A 18 4.11 16.43 -8.40
N ILE A 19 4.36 16.22 -9.69
CA ILE A 19 4.44 14.87 -10.30
C ILE A 19 5.54 14.05 -9.64
N ILE A 20 6.76 14.60 -9.51
CA ILE A 20 7.89 13.91 -8.85
C ILE A 20 7.52 13.54 -7.41
N GLY A 21 6.83 14.43 -6.69
CA GLY A 21 6.33 14.16 -5.34
C GLY A 21 5.41 12.94 -5.29
N VAL A 22 4.44 12.83 -6.21
CA VAL A 22 3.56 11.65 -6.31
C VAL A 22 4.34 10.38 -6.66
N LEU A 23 5.38 10.48 -7.50
CA LEU A 23 6.17 9.34 -7.94
C LEU A 23 7.15 8.80 -6.87
N THR A 24 7.60 9.64 -5.94
CA THR A 24 8.69 9.30 -5.00
C THR A 24 8.26 9.14 -3.55
N VAL A 25 7.18 9.81 -3.12
CA VAL A 25 6.71 9.74 -1.74
C VAL A 25 5.72 8.58 -1.59
N HIS A 26 5.97 7.65 -0.65
CA HIS A 26 5.10 6.49 -0.42
C HIS A 26 4.10 6.70 0.74
N THR A 27 2.87 7.06 0.36
CA THR A 27 1.68 7.20 1.22
C THR A 27 0.49 6.55 0.55
N SER A 28 -0.60 6.32 1.30
CA SER A 28 -1.84 5.77 0.73
C SER A 28 -2.35 6.60 -0.45
N THR A 29 -2.30 7.94 -0.37
CA THR A 29 -2.79 8.81 -1.44
C THR A 29 -1.86 8.81 -2.67
N THR A 30 -0.55 8.96 -2.45
CA THR A 30 0.42 9.02 -3.56
C THR A 30 0.57 7.67 -4.24
N ASP A 31 0.63 6.57 -3.49
CA ASP A 31 0.73 5.23 -4.08
C ASP A 31 -0.52 4.84 -4.85
N ARG A 32 -1.70 5.32 -4.47
CA ARG A 32 -2.93 5.14 -5.25
C ARG A 32 -2.82 5.72 -6.66
N LEU A 33 -2.19 6.89 -6.80
CA LEU A 33 -2.07 7.63 -8.06
C LEU A 33 -0.78 7.30 -8.84
N ASN A 34 0.26 6.80 -8.16
CA ASN A 34 1.57 6.58 -8.75
C ASN A 34 1.53 5.43 -9.79
N PRO A 35 1.70 5.69 -11.10
CA PRO A 35 1.66 4.63 -12.12
C PRO A 35 2.81 3.62 -12.01
N LEU A 36 3.91 3.97 -11.33
CA LEU A 36 5.09 3.10 -11.20
C LEU A 36 4.93 2.04 -10.11
N VAL A 37 3.97 2.20 -9.20
CA VAL A 37 3.68 1.20 -8.17
C VAL A 37 2.61 0.24 -8.71
N SER A 38 2.94 -1.04 -8.78
CA SER A 38 1.99 -2.06 -9.24
C SER A 38 1.01 -2.46 -8.14
N GLU A 39 -0.23 -2.77 -8.53
CA GLU A 39 -1.18 -3.44 -7.64
C GLU A 39 -0.72 -4.88 -7.40
N THR A 40 -0.77 -5.33 -6.15
CA THR A 40 -0.29 -6.65 -5.75
C THR A 40 -1.14 -7.19 -4.60
N VAL A 41 -0.97 -8.50 -4.37
CA VAL A 41 -1.57 -9.21 -3.25
C VAL A 41 -0.47 -9.56 -2.27
N SER A 42 -0.70 -9.28 -1.01
CA SER A 42 0.20 -9.65 0.08
C SER A 42 -0.56 -10.27 1.23
N TYR A 43 0.15 -10.98 2.08
CA TYR A 43 -0.45 -11.70 3.18
C TYR A 43 0.19 -11.26 4.49
N ALA A 44 -0.60 -11.27 5.55
CA ALA A 44 -0.11 -10.93 6.88
C ALA A 44 -0.86 -11.71 7.94
N LYS A 45 -0.26 -11.76 9.12
CA LYS A 45 -0.91 -12.20 10.35
C LYS A 45 -1.17 -10.96 11.22
N VAL A 46 -2.39 -10.80 11.69
CA VAL A 46 -2.86 -9.65 12.47
C VAL A 46 -3.47 -10.08 13.80
N PRO A 47 -3.41 -9.25 14.86
CA PRO A 47 -4.04 -9.56 16.13
C PRO A 47 -5.58 -9.62 15.99
N LYS A 48 -6.20 -10.50 16.75
CA LYS A 48 -7.66 -10.58 16.90
C LYS A 48 -8.19 -9.41 17.74
N ASN A 49 -9.51 -9.22 17.73
CA ASN A 49 -10.22 -8.25 18.58
C ASN A 49 -9.79 -6.78 18.36
N THR A 50 -9.23 -6.46 17.20
CA THR A 50 -8.96 -5.08 16.78
C THR A 50 -9.20 -4.94 15.29
N GLN A 51 -9.57 -3.72 14.88
CA GLN A 51 -9.94 -3.40 13.51
C GLN A 51 -8.91 -2.53 12.78
N ASN A 52 -7.91 -2.02 13.50
CA ASN A 52 -6.92 -1.08 13.00
C ASN A 52 -5.52 -1.62 13.24
N TYR A 53 -4.87 -2.07 12.17
CA TYR A 53 -3.54 -2.66 12.21
C TYR A 53 -2.52 -1.64 11.73
N LYS A 54 -1.53 -1.35 12.58
CA LYS A 54 -0.42 -0.44 12.24
C LYS A 54 0.84 -1.26 11.96
N GLN A 55 1.64 -0.78 11.00
CA GLN A 55 2.95 -1.38 10.67
C GLN A 55 2.83 -2.89 10.39
N VAL A 56 1.90 -3.26 9.53
CA VAL A 56 1.61 -4.65 9.19
C VAL A 56 2.78 -5.26 8.44
N THR A 57 3.40 -6.26 9.04
CA THR A 57 4.48 -7.03 8.44
C THR A 57 3.92 -8.00 7.41
N ILE A 58 4.42 -7.93 6.18
CA ILE A 58 4.03 -8.85 5.12
C ILE A 58 4.80 -10.16 5.27
N ILE A 59 4.09 -11.27 5.13
CA ILE A 59 4.60 -12.63 5.25
C ILE A 59 4.42 -13.33 3.90
N ASN A 60 5.45 -14.04 3.45
CA ASN A 60 5.34 -14.95 2.33
C ASN A 60 4.67 -16.25 2.81
N PRO A 61 3.51 -16.63 2.26
CA PRO A 61 2.80 -17.81 2.76
C PRO A 61 3.50 -19.14 2.47
N LYS A 62 4.40 -19.17 1.48
CA LYS A 62 5.12 -20.39 1.08
C LYS A 62 6.17 -20.84 2.08
N ASP A 63 6.91 -19.89 2.64
CA ASP A 63 8.05 -20.15 3.52
C ASP A 63 7.91 -19.52 4.92
N GLY A 64 6.84 -18.74 5.15
CA GLY A 64 6.59 -18.03 6.39
C GLY A 64 7.53 -16.85 6.65
N LYS A 65 8.40 -16.48 5.69
CA LYS A 65 9.38 -15.40 5.89
C LYS A 65 8.72 -14.03 5.78
N THR A 66 9.19 -13.09 6.60
CA THR A 66 8.76 -11.70 6.53
C THR A 66 9.42 -10.98 5.38
N ARG A 67 8.72 -10.03 4.77
CA ARG A 67 9.30 -9.09 3.82
C ARG A 67 9.88 -7.88 4.56
N ALA A 68 10.85 -7.23 3.93
CA ALA A 68 11.52 -6.06 4.51
C ALA A 68 10.60 -4.84 4.68
N TYR A 69 9.53 -4.75 3.88
CA TYR A 69 8.58 -3.63 3.94
C TYR A 69 7.34 -3.95 4.78
N LYS A 70 6.69 -2.88 5.24
CA LYS A 70 5.45 -2.92 6.01
C LYS A 70 4.40 -2.01 5.39
N ILE A 71 3.13 -2.37 5.57
CA ILE A 71 2.01 -1.48 5.25
C ILE A 71 1.67 -0.69 6.51
N LYS A 72 1.76 0.64 6.44
CA LYS A 72 1.62 1.53 7.60
C LYS A 72 0.29 1.35 8.31
N GLN A 73 -0.78 1.16 7.56
CA GLN A 73 -2.13 1.00 8.11
C GLN A 73 -2.95 0.05 7.25
N VAL A 74 -3.57 -0.93 7.89
CA VAL A 74 -4.54 -1.86 7.29
C VAL A 74 -5.75 -1.89 8.21
N GLY A 75 -6.95 -1.80 7.65
CA GLY A 75 -8.20 -1.85 8.41
C GLY A 75 -9.00 -3.11 8.08
N GLY A 76 -9.90 -3.49 8.99
CA GLY A 76 -10.83 -4.60 8.83
C GLY A 76 -11.00 -5.40 10.12
N TYR A 77 -12.06 -6.20 10.21
CA TYR A 77 -12.36 -6.95 11.43
C TYR A 77 -12.91 -8.36 11.15
N ASP A 78 -12.31 -9.36 11.79
CA ASP A 78 -12.85 -10.71 11.94
C ASP A 78 -12.43 -11.23 13.33
N PRO A 79 -13.38 -11.70 14.16
CA PRO A 79 -13.08 -12.18 15.52
C PRO A 79 -12.37 -13.54 15.54
N ASN A 80 -12.51 -14.33 14.48
CA ASN A 80 -12.10 -15.73 14.43
C ASN A 80 -10.80 -15.93 13.64
N GLN A 81 -10.55 -15.11 12.63
CA GLN A 81 -9.43 -15.22 11.71
C GLN A 81 -8.32 -14.21 12.03
N GLU A 82 -7.08 -14.65 11.90
CA GLU A 82 -5.88 -13.82 12.14
C GLU A 82 -5.01 -13.66 10.89
N TYR A 83 -5.31 -14.39 9.81
CA TYR A 83 -4.59 -14.27 8.54
C TYR A 83 -5.41 -13.43 7.59
N ILE A 84 -4.75 -12.47 6.95
CA ILE A 84 -5.38 -11.58 5.98
C ILE A 84 -4.65 -11.62 4.65
N LYS A 85 -5.45 -11.60 3.59
CA LYS A 85 -5.05 -11.26 2.22
C LYS A 85 -5.31 -9.78 2.01
N ILE A 86 -4.32 -9.06 1.50
CA ILE A 86 -4.33 -7.62 1.34
C ILE A 86 -4.12 -7.33 -0.15
N HIS A 87 -5.12 -6.76 -0.80
CA HIS A 87 -4.98 -6.20 -2.14
C HIS A 87 -4.55 -4.74 -2.00
N HIS A 88 -3.36 -4.40 -2.48
CA HIS A 88 -2.77 -3.09 -2.26
C HIS A 88 -1.88 -2.63 -3.41
N LYS A 89 -1.59 -1.33 -3.43
CA LYS A 89 -0.62 -0.69 -4.29
C LYS A 89 0.31 0.10 -3.36
N GLY A 90 1.49 -0.44 -3.04
CA GLY A 90 2.40 0.15 -2.06
C GLY A 90 1.75 0.28 -0.67
N GLN A 91 1.52 1.50 -0.21
CA GLN A 91 0.83 1.81 1.04
C GLN A 91 -0.70 1.96 0.89
N TYR A 92 -1.21 2.00 -0.34
CA TYR A 92 -2.65 2.09 -0.60
C TYR A 92 -3.30 0.72 -0.49
N VAL A 93 -4.11 0.50 0.55
CA VAL A 93 -4.92 -0.72 0.69
C VAL A 93 -6.24 -0.54 -0.03
N LYS A 94 -6.50 -1.38 -1.03
CA LYS A 94 -7.74 -1.38 -1.81
C LYS A 94 -8.82 -2.23 -1.15
N SER A 95 -8.44 -3.42 -0.69
CA SER A 95 -9.32 -4.32 0.06
C SER A 95 -8.52 -5.30 0.90
N ILE A 96 -9.21 -5.88 1.87
CA ILE A 96 -8.70 -6.97 2.68
C ILE A 96 -9.70 -8.12 2.68
N SER A 97 -9.21 -9.33 2.92
CA SER A 97 -10.04 -10.50 3.13
C SER A 97 -9.39 -11.37 4.19
N TYR A 98 -10.16 -11.77 5.19
CA TYR A 98 -9.71 -12.76 6.16
C TYR A 98 -9.72 -14.13 5.53
N ILE A 99 -8.67 -14.90 5.80
CA ILE A 99 -8.48 -16.24 5.28
C ILE A 99 -8.12 -17.18 6.42
N THR A 100 -8.51 -18.44 6.26
CA THR A 100 -8.15 -19.48 7.22
C THR A 100 -6.64 -19.77 7.14
N LYS A 101 -6.10 -20.37 8.19
CA LYS A 101 -4.70 -20.82 8.22
C LYS A 101 -4.37 -21.75 7.04
N ASN A 102 -5.27 -22.66 6.70
CA ASN A 102 -5.09 -23.58 5.56
C ASN A 102 -5.06 -22.81 4.23
N GLN A 103 -5.98 -21.85 4.03
CA GLN A 103 -5.95 -21.01 2.84
C GLN A 103 -4.68 -20.17 2.75
N PHE A 104 -4.13 -19.72 3.88
CA PHE A 104 -2.85 -18.99 3.91
C PHE A 104 -1.71 -19.84 3.36
N TYR A 105 -1.50 -21.07 3.86
CA TYR A 105 -0.38 -21.91 3.38
C TYR A 105 -0.57 -22.46 1.96
N ASN A 106 -1.80 -22.48 1.46
CA ASN A 106 -2.12 -22.99 0.11
C ASN A 106 -2.05 -21.92 -1.00
N GLN A 107 -1.46 -20.74 -0.72
CA GLN A 107 -1.25 -19.72 -1.75
C GLN A 107 -0.05 -20.13 -2.64
N GLN A 108 -0.34 -20.72 -3.80
CA GLN A 108 0.64 -21.11 -4.82
C GLN A 108 1.04 -19.95 -5.73
#